data_AF-A0A962PTQ8-F1
#
_entry.id   AF-A0A962PTQ8-F1
#
_cell.length_a   1.000
_cell.length_b   1.000
_cell.length_c   1.000
_cell.angle_alpha   90.00
_cell.angle_beta   90.00
_cell.angle_gamma   90.00
#
_symmetry.space_group_name_H-M   'P 1'
#
loop_
_entity.id
_entity.type
_entity.pdbx_description
1 polymer ?
#
loop_
_entity_poly.entity_id
_entity_poly.type
_entity_poly.pdbx_seq_one_letter_code
_entity_poly.pdbx_strand_id
1 'polypeptide(L)'
;DNSIRLTNSSARRMLDWDRDDAPKTLSALSKDLSEQLLDWRKLKMVDPRSIRTGAGEVIPRFNALGLRLTGAVLVFLDDASALNEQAHQIRLASLGRLTGGIAHEIRNPLGAISHAAQLLDEAPDLGKQDRRLLEIIHNHSARVNEIIENILQLSRGSNTIPEPLELKPWLDEFVADFLFSSGMSQDRLGLAIEREDMIVRFNPTQLNQIITNLCQNAIRHGTP
;
A
#
# COMPACT_ATOMS: atom_id res chain seq x y z
N ASP A 1 -36.36 13.30 10.18
CA ASP A 1 -35.38 14.39 9.92
C ASP A 1 -33.93 13.88 9.79
N ASN A 2 -33.62 12.62 10.13
CA ASN A 2 -32.26 12.05 10.05
C ASN A 2 -31.21 12.93 10.76
N SER A 3 -31.67 13.64 11.81
CA SER A 3 -30.81 14.52 12.59
C SER A 3 -30.03 13.73 13.62
N ILE A 4 -28.78 14.12 13.83
CA ILE A 4 -27.94 13.51 14.85
C ILE A 4 -28.31 14.17 16.18
N ARG A 5 -28.94 13.40 17.07
CA ARG A 5 -29.40 13.92 18.38
C ARG A 5 -28.36 13.78 19.47
N LEU A 6 -27.62 12.67 19.44
CA LEU A 6 -26.58 12.33 20.42
C LEU A 6 -25.45 11.59 19.72
N THR A 7 -24.24 11.78 20.21
CA THR A 7 -23.04 11.05 19.80
C THR A 7 -22.07 10.99 20.98
N ASN A 8 -21.26 9.94 21.05
CA ASN A 8 -20.19 9.84 22.03
C ASN A 8 -18.83 10.20 21.38
N SER A 9 -17.81 10.38 22.21
CA SER A 9 -16.46 10.73 21.75
C SER A 9 -15.81 9.63 20.89
N SER A 10 -16.18 8.36 21.08
CA SER A 10 -15.66 7.25 20.27
C SER A 10 -16.21 7.28 18.84
N ALA A 11 -17.53 7.44 18.67
CA ALA A 11 -18.15 7.53 17.35
C ALA A 11 -17.65 8.76 16.56
N ARG A 12 -17.43 9.88 17.25
CA ARG A 12 -16.81 11.08 16.65
C ARG A 12 -15.43 10.78 16.06
N ARG A 13 -14.55 10.14 16.84
CA ARG A 13 -13.21 9.74 16.36
C ARG A 13 -13.29 8.77 15.18
N MET A 14 -14.14 7.75 15.27
CA MET A 14 -14.29 6.75 14.20
C MET A 14 -14.88 7.31 12.91
N LEU A 15 -15.52 8.47 12.96
CA LEU A 15 -16.07 9.17 11.79
C LEU A 15 -15.20 10.35 11.34
N ASP A 16 -14.01 10.52 11.94
CA ASP A 16 -13.11 11.66 11.71
C ASP A 16 -13.80 13.03 11.90
N TRP A 17 -14.62 13.11 12.95
CA TRP A 17 -15.42 14.28 13.25
C TRP A 17 -15.02 14.88 14.61
N ASP A 18 -14.11 15.86 14.59
CA ASP A 18 -13.58 16.56 15.78
C ASP A 18 -13.83 18.09 15.77
N ARG A 19 -14.75 18.58 14.91
CA ARG A 19 -15.13 20.01 14.87
C ARG A 19 -16.29 20.31 15.81
N ASP A 20 -16.20 21.44 16.53
CA ASP A 20 -17.25 21.96 17.43
C ASP A 20 -18.62 22.14 16.74
N ASP A 21 -18.62 22.36 15.42
CA ASP A 21 -19.83 22.38 14.60
C ASP A 21 -20.22 20.96 14.17
N ALA A 22 -21.07 20.34 15.00
CA ALA A 22 -21.70 19.07 14.69
C ALA A 22 -22.55 19.16 13.40
N PRO A 23 -22.34 18.28 12.39
CA PRO A 23 -23.29 18.19 11.28
C PRO A 23 -24.66 17.81 11.84
N LYS A 24 -25.67 18.65 11.55
CA LYS A 24 -27.02 18.48 12.09
C LYS A 24 -27.73 17.25 11.55
N THR A 25 -27.28 16.73 10.40
CA THR A 25 -27.89 15.58 9.71
C THR A 25 -26.87 14.52 9.34
N LEU A 26 -27.32 13.27 9.30
CA LEU A 26 -26.49 12.13 8.92
C LEU A 26 -25.96 12.23 7.49
N SER A 27 -26.75 12.79 6.57
CA SER A 27 -26.36 13.00 5.17
C SER A 27 -25.24 14.03 4.99
N ALA A 28 -25.14 15.02 5.88
CA ALA A 28 -24.06 16.00 5.87
C ALA A 28 -22.75 15.40 6.42
N LEU A 29 -22.87 14.39 7.29
CA LEU A 29 -21.73 13.66 7.83
C LEU A 29 -21.21 12.61 6.83
N SER A 30 -22.11 11.77 6.31
CA SER A 30 -21.77 10.73 5.35
C SER A 30 -23.00 10.36 4.52
N LYS A 31 -22.90 10.53 3.21
CA LYS A 31 -23.94 10.14 2.27
C LYS A 31 -24.21 8.64 2.35
N ASP A 32 -23.16 7.83 2.36
CA ASP A 32 -23.24 6.37 2.46
C ASP A 32 -23.96 5.91 3.73
N LEU A 33 -23.62 6.52 4.88
CA LEU A 33 -24.26 6.18 6.16
C LEU A 33 -25.75 6.54 6.15
N SER A 34 -26.11 7.66 5.51
CA SER A 34 -27.51 8.06 5.34
C SER A 34 -28.28 7.12 4.41
N GLU A 35 -27.68 6.67 3.31
CA GLU A 35 -28.29 5.71 2.39
C GLU A 35 -28.52 4.36 3.07
N GLN A 36 -27.51 3.84 3.78
CA GLN A 36 -27.64 2.58 4.52
C GLN A 36 -28.71 2.65 5.62
N LEU A 37 -28.86 3.79 6.31
CA LEU A 37 -29.96 3.97 7.27
C LEU A 37 -31.34 3.93 6.59
N LEU A 38 -31.46 4.54 5.41
CA LEU A 38 -32.71 4.53 4.64
C LEU A 38 -33.05 3.13 4.15
N ASP A 39 -32.07 2.39 3.65
CA ASP A 39 -32.22 0.99 3.22
C ASP A 39 -32.65 0.11 4.39
N TRP A 40 -31.97 0.24 5.54
CA TRP A 40 -32.30 -0.50 6.75
C TRP A 40 -33.71 -0.21 7.25
N ARG A 41 -34.18 1.06 7.21
CA ARG A 41 -35.55 1.41 7.59
C ARG A 41 -36.61 0.80 6.67
N LYS A 42 -36.32 0.67 5.38
CA LYS A 42 -37.24 0.09 4.38
C LYS A 42 -37.31 -1.43 4.49
N LEU A 43 -36.16 -2.07 4.59
CA LEU A 43 -36.02 -3.52 4.43
C LEU A 43 -35.92 -4.27 5.77
N LYS A 44 -35.62 -3.58 6.88
CA LYS A 44 -35.41 -4.09 8.25
C LYS A 44 -34.35 -5.20 8.42
N MET A 45 -33.85 -5.76 7.33
CA MET A 45 -32.70 -6.66 7.27
C MET A 45 -31.86 -6.28 6.04
N VAL A 46 -30.79 -5.54 6.29
CA VAL A 46 -29.75 -5.24 5.29
C VAL A 46 -28.43 -5.57 5.96
N ASP A 47 -27.61 -6.39 5.32
CA ASP A 47 -26.25 -6.63 5.80
C ASP A 47 -25.50 -5.29 5.81
N PRO A 48 -24.94 -4.90 6.98
CA PRO A 48 -24.27 -3.63 7.09
C PRO A 48 -23.02 -3.62 6.22
N ARG A 49 -22.87 -2.59 5.39
CA ARG A 49 -21.74 -2.42 4.47
C ARG A 49 -20.70 -1.52 5.12
N SER A 50 -19.42 -1.84 4.96
CA SER A 50 -18.35 -0.99 5.47
C SER A 50 -18.38 0.39 4.79
N ILE A 51 -18.00 1.41 5.55
CA ILE A 51 -17.88 2.80 5.09
C ILE A 51 -16.46 3.26 5.38
N ARG A 52 -15.84 3.93 4.41
CA ARG A 52 -14.54 4.56 4.59
C ARG A 52 -14.70 5.96 5.18
N THR A 53 -13.96 6.24 6.22
CA THR A 53 -13.89 7.53 6.90
C THR A 53 -12.44 8.03 6.90
N GLY A 54 -12.20 9.28 7.28
CA GLY A 54 -10.82 9.78 7.45
C GLY A 54 -10.02 9.05 8.54
N ALA A 55 -10.72 8.41 9.49
CA ALA A 55 -10.12 7.69 10.61
C ALA A 55 -9.99 6.17 10.37
N GLY A 56 -10.50 5.65 9.24
CA GLY A 56 -10.47 4.22 8.93
C GLY A 56 -11.77 3.67 8.39
N GLU A 57 -11.91 2.34 8.41
CA GLU A 57 -13.08 1.64 7.88
C GLU A 57 -14.00 1.19 9.01
N VAL A 58 -15.29 1.55 8.91
CA VAL A 58 -16.28 1.29 9.95
C VAL A 58 -17.49 0.55 9.41
N ILE A 59 -18.07 -0.34 10.22
CA ILE A 59 -19.32 -1.05 9.87
C ILE A 59 -20.45 -0.47 10.73
N PRO A 60 -21.45 0.20 10.14
CA PRO A 60 -22.57 0.75 10.88
C PRO A 60 -23.64 -0.31 11.15
N ARG A 61 -24.08 -0.47 12.39
CA ARG A 61 -25.25 -1.28 12.76
C ARG A 61 -26.37 -0.40 13.29
N PHE A 62 -27.56 -0.62 12.77
CA PHE A 62 -28.75 0.18 13.10
C PHE A 62 -29.70 -0.60 14.00
N ASN A 63 -30.15 0.03 15.07
CA ASN A 63 -31.16 -0.53 15.99
C ASN A 63 -32.26 0.50 16.26
N ALA A 64 -33.52 0.08 16.17
CA ALA A 64 -34.64 0.96 16.56
C ALA A 64 -34.66 1.11 18.08
N LEU A 65 -34.77 2.35 18.57
CA LEU A 65 -35.04 2.60 19.97
C LEU A 65 -36.56 2.43 20.21
N GLY A 66 -36.91 1.71 21.27
CA GLY A 66 -38.27 1.22 21.52
C GLY A 66 -39.37 2.28 21.62
N LEU A 67 -40.59 1.82 21.88
CA LEU A 67 -41.88 2.55 21.77
C LEU A 67 -41.95 3.97 22.37
N ARG A 68 -41.08 4.33 23.32
CA ARG A 68 -41.03 5.68 23.93
C ARG A 68 -40.35 6.74 23.06
N LEU A 69 -39.53 6.34 22.08
CA LEU A 69 -38.82 7.23 21.15
C LEU A 69 -39.13 6.79 19.72
N THR A 70 -40.40 6.85 19.33
CA THR A 70 -40.89 6.42 18.03
C THR A 70 -40.09 7.07 16.89
N GLY A 71 -39.37 6.24 16.12
CA GLY A 71 -38.57 6.68 14.97
C GLY A 71 -37.10 7.02 15.25
N ALA A 72 -36.65 6.99 16.51
CA ALA A 72 -35.25 7.12 16.84
C ALA A 72 -34.48 5.83 16.51
N VAL A 73 -33.26 5.98 15.97
CA VAL A 73 -32.39 4.88 15.59
C VAL A 73 -31.05 5.07 16.30
N LEU A 74 -30.58 4.02 16.96
CA LEU A 74 -29.23 3.93 17.50
C LEU A 74 -28.31 3.37 16.43
N VAL A 75 -27.23 4.08 16.14
CA VAL A 75 -26.18 3.66 15.20
C VAL A 75 -24.96 3.24 16.01
N PHE A 76 -24.57 1.98 15.90
CA PHE A 76 -23.28 1.48 16.40
C PHE A 76 -22.28 1.49 15.25
N LEU A 77 -21.02 1.81 15.55
CA LEU A 77 -19.92 1.75 14.59
C LEU A 77 -18.91 0.75 15.12
N ASP A 78 -18.65 -0.32 14.37
CA ASP A 78 -17.56 -1.23 14.65
C ASP A 78 -16.34 -0.86 13.83
N ASP A 79 -15.17 -0.92 14.44
CA ASP A 79 -13.90 -0.75 13.74
C ASP A 79 -13.60 -2.01 12.94
N ALA A 80 -13.61 -1.89 11.62
CA ALA A 80 -13.24 -2.99 10.72
C ALA A 80 -11.76 -2.92 10.32
N SER A 81 -11.04 -1.87 10.71
CA SER A 81 -9.65 -1.62 10.30
C SER A 81 -8.74 -2.72 10.83
N ALA A 82 -8.84 -3.05 12.13
CA ALA A 82 -8.02 -4.10 12.75
C ALA A 82 -8.26 -5.49 12.15
N LEU A 83 -9.51 -5.86 11.86
CA LEU A 83 -9.84 -7.14 11.24
C LEU A 83 -9.34 -7.23 9.79
N ASN A 84 -9.47 -6.15 9.03
CA ASN A 84 -9.00 -6.10 7.65
C ASN A 84 -7.46 -6.08 7.58
N GLU A 85 -6.79 -5.36 8.47
CA GLU A 85 -5.34 -5.40 8.64
C GLU A 85 -4.86 -6.80 8.98
N GLN A 86 -5.50 -7.48 9.95
CA GLN A 86 -5.16 -8.84 10.31
C GLN A 86 -5.39 -9.81 9.13
N ALA A 87 -6.51 -9.68 8.41
CA ALA A 87 -6.77 -10.49 7.21
C ALA A 87 -5.74 -10.22 6.11
N HIS A 88 -5.34 -8.97 5.92
CA HIS A 88 -4.30 -8.56 4.98
C HIS A 88 -2.94 -9.15 5.37
N GLN A 89 -2.55 -9.06 6.65
CA GLN A 89 -1.33 -9.68 7.17
C GLN A 89 -1.32 -11.20 6.99
N ILE A 90 -2.44 -11.88 7.27
CA ILE A 90 -2.56 -13.33 7.04
C ILE A 90 -2.40 -13.66 5.55
N ARG A 91 -2.98 -12.85 4.66
CA ARG A 91 -2.80 -13.02 3.20
C ARG A 91 -1.34 -12.83 2.79
N LEU A 92 -0.65 -11.80 3.26
CA LEU A 92 0.76 -11.56 2.95
C LEU A 92 1.69 -12.66 3.53
N ALA A 93 1.44 -13.07 4.78
CA ALA A 93 2.21 -14.12 5.43
C ALA A 93 2.00 -15.50 4.79
N SER A 94 0.78 -15.77 4.30
CA SER A 94 0.50 -16.98 3.51
C SER A 94 1.13 -16.88 2.13
N LEU A 95 1.05 -15.71 1.50
CA LEU A 95 1.58 -15.46 0.17
C LEU A 95 3.03 -15.88 0.09
N GLY A 96 3.91 -15.53 1.03
CA GLY A 96 5.31 -15.92 0.86
C GLY A 96 5.99 -16.78 1.88
N ARG A 97 5.20 -17.50 2.67
CA ARG A 97 5.53 -18.91 2.87
C ARG A 97 5.48 -19.70 1.55
N LEU A 98 4.52 -19.43 0.65
CA LEU A 98 4.45 -20.06 -0.68
C LEU A 98 5.49 -19.47 -1.64
N THR A 99 5.50 -18.14 -1.78
CA THR A 99 6.62 -17.23 -2.04
C THR A 99 8.02 -17.82 -2.02
N GLY A 100 8.54 -18.01 -0.81
CA GLY A 100 9.92 -18.37 -0.54
C GLY A 100 10.36 -19.66 -1.21
N GLY A 101 9.55 -20.73 -1.09
CA GLY A 101 9.84 -22.01 -1.71
C GLY A 101 9.79 -21.96 -3.24
N ILE A 102 8.70 -21.40 -3.77
CA ILE A 102 8.49 -21.27 -5.23
C ILE A 102 9.55 -20.35 -5.86
N ALA A 103 9.94 -19.27 -5.17
CA ALA A 103 10.97 -18.35 -5.65
C ALA A 103 12.31 -19.05 -5.85
N HIS A 104 12.73 -19.88 -4.89
CA HIS A 104 13.96 -20.66 -5.02
C HIS A 104 13.85 -21.67 -6.16
N GLU A 105 12.71 -22.34 -6.31
CA GLU A 105 12.47 -23.31 -7.39
C GLU A 105 12.40 -22.67 -8.79
N ILE A 106 11.95 -21.42 -8.92
CA ILE A 106 11.95 -20.68 -10.20
C ILE A 106 13.32 -20.06 -10.49
N ARG A 107 14.01 -19.52 -9.47
CA ARG A 107 15.33 -18.90 -9.65
C ARG A 107 16.35 -19.88 -10.21
N ASN A 108 16.28 -21.15 -9.82
CA ASN A 108 17.20 -22.19 -10.28
C ASN A 108 17.17 -22.43 -11.80
N PRO A 109 16.03 -22.79 -12.43
CA PRO A 109 15.95 -22.94 -13.88
C PRO A 109 16.18 -21.62 -14.62
N LEU A 110 15.77 -20.48 -14.04
CA LEU A 110 16.02 -19.17 -14.63
C LEU A 110 17.51 -18.81 -14.69
N GLY A 111 18.25 -19.14 -13.63
CA GLY A 111 19.71 -19.02 -13.58
C GLY A 111 20.37 -19.92 -14.61
N ALA A 112 19.89 -21.17 -14.76
CA ALA A 112 20.39 -22.08 -15.78
C ALA A 112 20.14 -21.56 -17.21
N ILE A 113 18.95 -20.99 -17.48
CA ILE A 113 18.61 -20.37 -18.77
C ILE A 113 19.51 -19.16 -19.05
N SER A 114 19.70 -18.27 -18.07
CA SER A 114 20.60 -17.12 -18.21
C SER A 114 22.05 -17.53 -18.45
N HIS A 115 22.53 -18.57 -17.74
CA HIS A 115 23.88 -19.06 -17.89
C HIS A 115 24.10 -19.74 -19.25
N ALA A 116 23.13 -20.55 -19.70
CA ALA A 116 23.17 -21.14 -21.04
C ALA A 116 23.15 -20.07 -22.14
N ALA A 117 22.33 -19.02 -21.98
CA ALA A 117 22.31 -17.88 -22.90
C ALA A 117 23.67 -17.14 -22.91
N GLN A 118 24.27 -16.91 -21.75
CA GLN A 118 25.58 -16.28 -21.64
C GLN A 118 26.69 -17.09 -22.33
N LEU A 119 26.72 -18.42 -22.13
CA LEU A 119 27.66 -19.31 -22.82
C LEU A 119 27.45 -19.33 -24.33
N LEU A 120 26.19 -19.22 -24.78
CA LEU A 120 25.88 -19.07 -26.20
C LEU A 120 26.37 -17.74 -26.76
N ASP A 121 26.24 -16.63 -26.02
CA ASP A 121 26.71 -15.30 -26.43
C ASP A 121 28.23 -15.22 -26.61
N GLU A 122 28.97 -16.08 -25.89
CA GLU A 122 30.42 -16.24 -26.00
C GLU A 122 30.85 -17.09 -27.22
N ALA A 123 29.92 -17.73 -27.94
CA ALA A 123 30.24 -18.57 -29.08
C ALA A 123 30.68 -17.74 -30.32
N PRO A 124 31.75 -18.14 -31.04
CA PRO A 124 32.11 -17.51 -32.31
C PRO A 124 31.03 -17.77 -33.37
N ASP A 125 30.87 -16.82 -34.30
CA ASP A 125 29.92 -16.86 -35.44
C ASP A 125 28.42 -16.72 -35.15
N LEU A 126 28.03 -16.07 -34.04
CA LEU A 126 26.63 -15.69 -33.82
C LEU A 126 26.10 -14.72 -34.88
N GLY A 127 25.01 -15.13 -35.55
CA GLY A 127 24.27 -14.25 -36.44
C GLY A 127 23.57 -13.12 -35.69
N LYS A 128 23.18 -12.05 -36.42
CA LYS A 128 22.39 -10.94 -35.84
C LYS A 128 21.06 -11.40 -35.21
N GLN A 129 20.44 -12.45 -35.76
CA GLN A 129 19.20 -13.01 -35.22
C GLN A 129 19.44 -13.74 -33.90
N ASP A 130 20.52 -14.50 -33.78
CA ASP A 130 20.85 -15.24 -32.57
C ASP A 130 21.17 -14.29 -31.41
N ARG A 131 21.93 -13.22 -31.68
CA ARG A 131 22.17 -12.14 -30.70
C ARG A 131 20.87 -11.49 -30.22
N ARG A 132 19.91 -11.28 -31.12
CA ARG A 132 18.60 -10.71 -30.77
C ARG A 132 17.80 -11.65 -29.87
N LEU A 133 17.86 -12.96 -30.13
CA LEU A 133 17.22 -13.98 -29.29
C LEU A 133 17.88 -14.06 -27.90
N LEU A 134 19.20 -13.97 -27.83
CA LEU A 134 19.94 -13.93 -26.56
C LEU A 134 19.58 -12.69 -25.74
N GLU A 135 19.53 -11.52 -26.37
CA GLU A 135 19.07 -10.27 -25.73
C GLU A 135 17.64 -10.44 -25.15
N ILE A 136 16.74 -11.07 -25.91
CA ILE A 136 15.37 -11.37 -25.45
C ILE A 136 15.41 -12.30 -24.23
N ILE A 137 16.19 -13.39 -24.27
CA ILE A 137 16.29 -14.35 -23.16
C ILE A 137 16.85 -13.67 -21.90
N HIS A 138 17.89 -12.86 -22.02
CA HIS A 138 18.47 -12.12 -20.89
C HIS A 138 17.45 -11.15 -20.29
N ASN A 139 16.78 -10.35 -21.13
CA ASN A 139 15.79 -9.38 -20.68
C ASN A 139 14.60 -10.06 -19.96
N HIS A 140 14.11 -11.17 -20.49
CA HIS A 140 13.02 -11.92 -19.84
C HIS A 140 13.48 -12.60 -18.56
N SER A 141 14.71 -13.13 -18.51
CA SER A 141 15.25 -13.74 -17.31
C SER A 141 15.42 -12.72 -16.18
N ALA A 142 15.99 -11.55 -16.49
CA ALA A 142 16.12 -10.45 -15.53
C ALA A 142 14.73 -10.01 -15.02
N ARG A 143 13.76 -9.84 -15.92
CA ARG A 143 12.39 -9.44 -15.56
C ARG A 143 11.69 -10.45 -14.66
N VAL A 144 11.83 -11.76 -14.91
CA VAL A 144 11.23 -12.78 -14.05
C VAL A 144 11.87 -12.76 -12.67
N ASN A 145 13.19 -12.56 -12.58
CA ASN A 145 13.87 -12.44 -11.28
C ASN A 145 13.38 -11.20 -10.50
N GLU A 146 13.19 -10.06 -11.18
CA GLU A 146 12.61 -8.84 -10.59
C GLU A 146 11.19 -9.08 -10.04
N ILE A 147 10.34 -9.80 -10.80
CA ILE A 147 8.98 -10.17 -10.35
C ILE A 147 9.05 -11.04 -9.09
N ILE A 148 9.94 -12.03 -9.06
CA ILE A 148 10.11 -12.92 -7.91
C ILE A 148 10.53 -12.13 -6.67
N GLU A 149 11.53 -11.26 -6.79
CA GLU A 149 12.00 -10.42 -5.70
C GLU A 149 10.88 -9.51 -5.17
N ASN A 150 10.11 -8.88 -6.06
CA ASN A 150 8.98 -8.04 -5.66
C ASN A 150 7.91 -8.84 -4.89
N ILE A 151 7.59 -10.06 -5.33
CA ILE A 151 6.62 -10.92 -4.62
C ILE A 151 7.15 -11.36 -3.25
N LEU A 152 8.44 -11.71 -3.15
CA LEU A 152 9.07 -12.05 -1.88
C LEU A 152 9.07 -10.87 -0.90
N GLN A 153 9.35 -9.66 -1.38
CA GLN A 153 9.30 -8.44 -0.58
C GLN A 153 7.90 -8.17 -0.04
N LEU A 154 6.86 -8.32 -0.87
CA LEU A 154 5.45 -8.18 -0.44
C LEU A 154 5.08 -9.18 0.66
N SER A 155 5.54 -10.43 0.55
CA SER A 155 5.24 -11.43 1.57
C SER A 155 5.95 -11.19 2.89
N ARG A 156 7.18 -10.67 2.86
CA ARG A 156 8.01 -10.61 4.07
C ARG A 156 7.45 -9.68 5.13
N GLY A 157 6.32 -9.01 4.86
CA GLY A 157 5.43 -8.42 5.86
C GLY A 157 6.26 -7.78 6.95
N SER A 158 7.01 -6.75 6.57
CA SER A 158 8.18 -6.38 7.35
C SER A 158 7.73 -5.93 8.73
N ASN A 159 7.96 -6.77 9.74
CA ASN A 159 7.92 -6.43 11.16
C ASN A 159 9.11 -5.52 11.48
N THR A 160 9.26 -4.43 10.73
CA THR A 160 10.25 -3.42 11.05
C THR A 160 9.60 -2.39 11.96
N ILE A 161 10.27 -2.15 13.08
CA ILE A 161 9.81 -1.21 14.09
C ILE A 161 10.16 0.19 13.56
N PRO A 162 9.18 1.13 13.50
CA PRO A 162 9.48 2.51 13.13
C PRO A 162 10.38 3.17 14.18
N GLU A 163 11.52 3.68 13.74
CA GLU A 163 12.49 4.40 14.56
C GLU A 163 12.52 5.90 14.20
N PRO A 164 12.90 6.78 15.15
CA PRO A 164 13.16 8.18 14.83
C PRO A 164 14.30 8.28 13.81
N LEU A 165 14.03 8.94 12.69
CA LEU A 165 14.96 9.13 11.58
C LEU A 165 15.04 10.61 11.22
N GLU A 166 16.25 11.16 11.24
CA GLU A 166 16.53 12.49 10.70
C GLU A 166 16.46 12.43 9.18
N LEU A 167 15.46 13.07 8.59
CA LEU A 167 15.15 12.82 7.17
C LEU A 167 16.20 13.42 6.23
N LYS A 168 16.74 14.60 6.54
CA LYS A 168 17.71 15.28 5.66
C LYS A 168 19.02 14.48 5.51
N PRO A 169 19.74 14.11 6.59
CA PRO A 169 20.96 13.31 6.47
C PRO A 169 20.73 12.00 5.71
N TRP A 170 19.58 11.35 5.97
CA TRP A 170 19.22 10.12 5.28
C TRP A 170 18.98 10.33 3.77
N LEU A 171 18.27 11.40 3.38
CA LEU A 171 18.04 11.72 1.97
C LEU A 171 19.33 12.09 1.24
N ASP A 172 20.23 12.83 1.90
CA ASP A 172 21.54 13.18 1.33
C ASP A 172 22.37 11.93 1.03
N GLU A 173 22.43 10.98 1.98
CA GLU A 173 23.09 9.68 1.80
C GLU A 173 22.43 8.87 0.68
N PHE A 174 21.10 8.78 0.68
CA PHE A 174 20.35 8.07 -0.35
C PHE A 174 20.64 8.61 -1.75
N VAL A 175 20.64 9.93 -1.94
CA VAL A 175 20.87 10.55 -3.26
C VAL A 175 22.28 10.24 -3.75
N ALA A 176 23.29 10.30 -2.88
CA ALA A 176 24.66 9.97 -3.23
C ALA A 176 24.79 8.50 -3.67
N ASP A 177 24.25 7.57 -2.88
CA ASP A 177 24.28 6.14 -3.18
C ASP A 177 23.51 5.78 -4.45
N PHE A 178 22.35 6.42 -4.65
CA PHE A 178 21.51 6.17 -5.81
C PHE A 178 22.16 6.67 -7.11
N LEU A 179 22.76 7.86 -7.10
CA LEU A 179 23.51 8.38 -8.25
C LEU A 179 24.72 7.50 -8.58
N PHE A 180 25.48 7.07 -7.56
CA PHE A 180 26.62 6.19 -7.72
C PHE A 180 26.23 4.84 -8.33
N SER A 181 25.20 4.19 -7.78
CA SER A 181 24.75 2.87 -8.23
C SER A 181 24.06 2.88 -9.60
N SER A 182 23.39 3.98 -9.96
CA SER A 182 22.72 4.14 -11.27
C SER A 182 23.63 4.66 -12.38
N GLY A 183 24.85 5.12 -12.06
CA GLY A 183 25.76 5.73 -13.03
C GLY A 183 25.23 7.03 -13.64
N MET A 184 24.34 7.72 -12.93
CA MET A 184 23.61 8.88 -13.42
C MET A 184 24.36 10.19 -13.09
N SER A 185 24.28 11.19 -13.99
CA SER A 185 24.77 12.54 -13.68
C SER A 185 23.94 13.19 -12.57
N GLN A 186 24.60 13.99 -11.73
CA GLN A 186 23.98 14.71 -10.62
C GLN A 186 22.83 15.64 -11.08
N ASP A 187 22.88 16.13 -12.32
CA ASP A 187 21.87 17.04 -12.89
C ASP A 187 20.50 16.38 -13.12
N ARG A 188 20.42 15.05 -13.03
CA ARG A 188 19.20 14.28 -13.32
C ARG A 188 18.36 13.98 -12.08
N LEU A 189 18.88 14.25 -10.88
CA LEU A 189 18.19 14.04 -9.61
C LEU A 189 18.41 15.25 -8.68
N GLY A 190 17.33 16.00 -8.42
CA GLY A 190 17.35 17.13 -7.51
C GLY A 190 16.73 16.78 -6.16
N LEU A 191 17.38 17.20 -5.07
CA LEU A 191 16.85 17.12 -3.72
C LEU A 191 16.46 18.52 -3.24
N ALA A 192 15.19 18.71 -2.86
CA ALA A 192 14.67 19.95 -2.30
C ALA A 192 13.95 19.65 -0.97
N ILE A 193 14.43 20.27 0.11
CA ILE A 193 13.91 20.06 1.47
C ILE A 193 13.53 21.42 2.06
N GLU A 194 12.27 21.58 2.46
CA GLU A 194 11.78 22.82 3.08
C GLU A 194 12.18 22.93 4.57
N ARG A 195 12.30 21.79 5.26
CA ARG A 195 12.64 21.70 6.68
C ARG A 195 13.77 20.74 6.92
N GLU A 196 14.92 21.27 7.32
CA GLU A 196 16.14 20.50 7.52
C GLU A 196 16.14 19.69 8.84
N ASP A 197 15.35 20.11 9.82
CA ASP A 197 15.27 19.55 11.17
C ASP A 197 14.17 18.47 11.31
N MET A 198 13.67 17.94 10.20
CA MET A 198 12.51 17.05 10.23
C MET A 198 12.90 15.64 10.70
N ILE A 199 12.31 15.23 11.82
CA ILE A 199 12.40 13.87 12.34
C ILE A 199 11.09 13.13 12.04
N VAL A 200 11.21 11.99 11.35
CA VAL A 200 10.08 11.10 11.04
C VAL A 200 10.21 9.80 11.82
N ARG A 201 9.10 9.10 12.05
CA ARG A 201 9.14 7.73 12.58
C ARG A 201 8.90 6.76 11.42
N PHE A 202 9.97 6.15 10.93
CA PHE A 202 9.92 5.26 9.77
C PHE A 202 11.01 4.20 9.89
N ASN A 203 10.87 3.07 9.19
CA ASN A 203 11.96 2.12 9.06
C ASN A 203 12.90 2.52 7.89
N PRO A 204 14.20 2.77 8.12
CA PRO A 204 15.11 3.25 7.07
C PRO A 204 15.23 2.30 5.87
N THR A 205 15.19 0.98 6.10
CA THR A 205 15.24 -0.02 5.01
C THR A 205 14.00 0.03 4.12
N GLN A 206 12.80 0.13 4.71
CA GLN A 206 11.57 0.32 3.96
C GLN A 206 11.57 1.65 3.22
N LEU A 207 12.03 2.72 3.86
CA LEU A 207 12.09 4.03 3.22
C LEU A 207 13.02 3.97 1.99
N ASN A 208 14.19 3.35 2.12
CA ASN A 208 15.13 3.15 1.02
C ASN A 208 14.44 2.44 -0.15
N GLN A 209 13.79 1.31 0.12
CA GLN A 209 13.08 0.53 -0.89
C GLN A 209 11.97 1.33 -1.59
N ILE A 210 11.17 2.10 -0.84
CA ILE A 210 10.12 2.94 -1.40
C ILE A 210 10.72 3.99 -2.33
N ILE A 211 11.70 4.75 -1.86
CA ILE A 211 12.30 5.84 -2.65
C ILE A 211 13.04 5.27 -3.87
N THR A 212 13.79 4.15 -3.74
CA THR A 212 14.41 3.45 -4.88
C THR A 212 13.39 3.07 -5.94
N ASN A 213 12.27 2.47 -5.55
CA ASN A 213 11.22 2.07 -6.49
C ASN A 213 10.61 3.28 -7.21
N LEU A 214 10.38 4.38 -6.49
CA LEU A 214 9.86 5.62 -7.08
C LEU A 214 10.86 6.22 -8.07
N CYS A 215 12.14 6.31 -7.70
CA CYS A 215 13.20 6.82 -8.58
C CYS A 215 13.38 5.94 -9.81
N GLN A 216 13.41 4.62 -9.67
CA GLN A 216 13.49 3.69 -10.81
C GLN A 216 12.29 3.82 -11.75
N ASN A 217 11.08 3.95 -11.20
CA ASN A 217 9.88 4.19 -12.00
C ASN A 217 9.95 5.53 -12.73
N ALA A 218 10.43 6.59 -12.07
CA ALA A 218 10.64 7.90 -12.68
C ALA A 218 11.67 7.86 -13.81
N ILE A 219 12.75 7.08 -13.68
CA ILE A 219 13.73 6.90 -14.76
C ILE A 219 13.13 6.15 -15.94
N ARG A 220 12.37 5.10 -15.66
CA ARG A 220 11.82 4.21 -16.70
C ARG A 220 10.69 4.84 -17.49
N HIS A 221 9.89 5.69 -16.85
CA HIS A 221 8.63 6.21 -17.41
C HIS A 221 8.56 7.74 -17.44
N GLY A 222 9.47 8.45 -16.78
CA GLY A 222 9.54 9.89 -16.83
C GLY A 222 9.92 10.36 -18.22
N THR A 223 9.09 11.24 -18.78
CA THR A 223 9.46 12.01 -19.97
C THR A 223 10.62 12.95 -19.64
N PRO A 224 11.58 13.16 -20.56
CA PRO A 224 12.72 14.05 -20.36
C PRO A 224 12.34 15.49 -20.00
#